data_AF-A0A553Z2D8-F1
#
_entry.id   AF-A0A553Z2D8-F1
#
_cell.length_a   1.000
_cell.length_b   1.000
_cell.length_c   1.000
_cell.angle_alpha   90.00
_cell.angle_beta   90.00
_cell.angle_gamma   90.00
#
_symmetry.space_group_name_H-M   'P 1'
#
loop_
_entity.id
_entity.type
_entity.pdbx_description
1 polymer ?
#
loop_
_entity_poly.entity_id
_entity_poly.type
_entity_poly.pdbx_seq_one_letter_code
_entity_poly.pdbx_strand_id
1 'polypeptide(L)'
;PPVRALLAAQDTLRWQGRPLSTVRWLLYGPLVVDAAHRGRGVARRLFTMARTAAAGRADALVAFIEAANRPSWRVHVDGFGMTPLGDVAVGERVYHVVAVAPRAESG
;
A
#
# COMPACT_ATOMS: atom_id res chain seq x y z
N PRO A 1 9.01 -2.99 -12.51
CA PRO A 1 9.82 -1.74 -12.33
C PRO A 1 9.53 -0.99 -11.01
N PRO A 2 8.28 -0.66 -10.64
CA PRO A 2 7.99 0.07 -9.40
C PRO A 2 8.37 -0.68 -8.12
N VAL A 3 8.19 -2.01 -8.08
CA VAL A 3 8.64 -2.83 -6.93
C VAL A 3 10.15 -2.72 -6.72
N ARG A 4 10.96 -2.70 -7.80
CA ARG A 4 12.42 -2.54 -7.66
C ARG A 4 12.79 -1.14 -7.14
N ALA A 5 12.10 -0.09 -7.58
CA ALA A 5 12.33 1.27 -7.08
C ALA A 5 11.93 1.39 -5.60
N LEU A 6 10.82 0.78 -5.20
CA LEU A 6 10.42 0.66 -3.80
C LEU A 6 11.50 -0.05 -2.97
N LEU A 7 12.00 -1.21 -3.43
CA LEU A 7 13.06 -1.95 -2.75
C LEU A 7 14.35 -1.12 -2.63
N ALA A 8 14.75 -0.40 -3.68
CA ALA A 8 15.92 0.47 -3.66
C ALA A 8 15.78 1.68 -2.72
N ALA A 9 14.55 2.13 -2.46
CA ALA A 9 14.25 3.28 -1.59
C ALA A 9 13.94 2.89 -0.13
N GLN A 10 14.09 1.62 0.25
CA GLN A 10 13.66 1.14 1.58
C GLN A 10 14.34 1.85 2.76
N ASP A 11 15.56 2.34 2.58
CA ASP A 11 16.28 3.06 3.63
C ASP A 11 15.81 4.50 3.84
N THR A 12 15.17 5.10 2.84
CA THR A 12 14.68 6.50 2.89
C THR A 12 13.20 6.58 3.29
N LEU A 13 12.43 5.53 3.03
CA LEU A 13 11.02 5.43 3.37
C LEU A 13 10.85 5.01 4.84
N ARG A 14 10.07 5.77 5.61
CA ARG A 14 9.94 5.56 7.06
C ARG A 14 8.55 5.11 7.47
N TRP A 15 8.46 3.93 8.09
CA TRP A 15 7.27 3.46 8.79
C TRP A 15 7.46 3.57 10.30
N GLN A 16 6.61 4.36 10.97
CA GLN A 16 6.69 4.60 12.42
C GLN A 16 8.11 5.01 12.88
N GLY A 17 8.76 5.90 12.12
CA GLY A 17 10.11 6.39 12.41
C GLY A 17 11.26 5.46 12.01
N ARG A 18 10.98 4.22 11.59
CA ARG A 18 12.00 3.23 11.19
C ARG A 18 12.09 3.12 9.66
N PRO A 19 13.30 2.95 9.08
CA PRO A 19 13.45 2.62 7.66
C PRO A 19 12.70 1.34 7.30
N LEU A 20 12.03 1.30 6.14
CA LEU A 20 11.32 0.10 5.67
C LEU A 20 12.22 -1.13 5.55
N SER A 21 13.52 -0.95 5.31
CA SER A 21 14.51 -2.05 5.26
C SER A 21 14.63 -2.81 6.59
N THR A 22 14.24 -2.18 7.70
CA THR A 22 14.28 -2.75 9.06
C THR A 22 12.90 -3.24 9.56
N VAL A 23 11.88 -3.15 8.71
CA VAL A 23 10.49 -3.49 9.04
C VAL A 23 10.10 -4.74 8.26
N ARG A 24 9.41 -5.70 8.88
CA ARG A 24 8.82 -6.81 8.12
C ARG A 24 7.56 -6.29 7.46
N TRP A 25 7.58 -6.11 6.14
CA TRP A 25 6.42 -5.60 5.42
C TRP A 25 6.03 -6.52 4.27
N LEU A 26 4.75 -6.49 3.91
CA LEU A 26 4.21 -7.22 2.75
C LEU A 26 3.70 -6.22 1.72
N LEU A 27 3.90 -6.54 0.44
CA LEU A 27 3.34 -5.75 -0.65
C LEU A 27 1.85 -6.08 -0.84
N TYR A 28 1.01 -5.05 -0.90
CA TYR A 28 -0.41 -5.14 -1.27
C TYR A 28 -0.63 -4.59 -2.68
N GLY A 29 -1.18 -5.43 -3.56
CA GLY A 29 -1.45 -5.10 -4.97
C GLY A 29 -0.36 -5.56 -5.94
N PRO A 30 -0.42 -5.12 -7.21
CA PRO A 30 -1.45 -4.26 -7.80
C PRO A 30 -2.80 -4.99 -7.94
N LEU A 31 -3.90 -4.26 -7.82
CA LEU A 31 -5.24 -4.78 -8.08
C LEU A 31 -6.05 -3.78 -8.91
N VAL A 32 -6.95 -4.30 -9.74
CA VAL A 32 -7.90 -3.50 -10.51
C VAL A 32 -9.28 -4.10 -10.28
N VAL A 33 -10.25 -3.26 -9.93
CA VAL A 33 -11.65 -3.67 -9.87
C VAL A 33 -12.30 -3.33 -11.20
N ASP A 34 -12.79 -4.37 -11.86
CA ASP A 34 -13.57 -4.28 -13.09
C ASP A 34 -14.71 -3.26 -12.95
N ALA A 35 -15.00 -2.53 -14.04
CA ALA A 35 -15.97 -1.44 -14.04
C ALA A 35 -17.36 -1.87 -13.57
N ALA A 36 -17.83 -3.07 -13.95
CA ALA A 36 -19.13 -3.60 -13.55
C ALA A 36 -19.22 -3.92 -12.04
N HIS A 37 -18.08 -3.95 -11.35
CA HIS A 37 -17.95 -4.32 -9.94
C HIS A 37 -17.54 -3.14 -9.03
N ARG A 38 -17.35 -1.94 -9.60
CA ARG A 38 -17.07 -0.71 -8.84
C ARG A 38 -18.29 -0.30 -8.01
N GLY A 39 -18.06 0.41 -6.91
CA GLY A 39 -19.12 0.82 -5.97
C GLY A 39 -19.67 -0.30 -5.08
N ARG A 40 -19.37 -1.58 -5.37
CA ARG A 40 -19.88 -2.74 -4.61
C ARG A 40 -19.02 -3.13 -3.39
N GLY A 41 -18.05 -2.30 -3.02
CA GLY A 41 -17.14 -2.54 -1.89
C GLY A 41 -16.10 -3.64 -2.11
N VAL A 42 -15.89 -4.13 -3.34
CA VAL A 42 -14.94 -5.22 -3.66
C VAL A 42 -13.53 -4.90 -3.18
N ALA A 43 -12.99 -3.73 -3.55
CA ALA A 43 -11.65 -3.31 -3.15
C ALA A 43 -11.51 -3.26 -1.62
N ARG A 44 -12.55 -2.77 -0.91
CA ARG A 44 -12.54 -2.69 0.56
C ARG A 44 -12.50 -4.08 1.19
N ARG A 45 -13.27 -5.04 0.68
CA ARG A 45 -13.25 -6.43 1.18
C ARG A 45 -11.89 -7.09 0.94
N LEU A 46 -11.32 -6.96 -0.26
CA LEU A 46 -9.98 -7.47 -0.57
C LEU A 46 -8.91 -6.84 0.34
N PHE A 47 -8.97 -5.53 0.54
CA PHE A 47 -8.06 -4.83 1.44
C PHE A 47 -8.18 -5.32 2.88
N THR A 48 -9.41 -5.46 3.40
CA THR A 48 -9.64 -6.01 4.74
C THR A 48 -9.07 -7.42 4.87
N MET A 49 -9.33 -8.30 3.91
CA MET A 49 -8.79 -9.67 3.91
C MET A 49 -7.26 -9.67 3.89
N ALA A 50 -6.63 -8.81 3.08
CA ALA A 50 -5.18 -8.68 3.05
C ALA A 50 -4.60 -8.18 4.40
N ARG A 51 -5.26 -7.20 5.04
CA ARG A 51 -4.87 -6.70 6.37
C ARG A 51 -4.95 -7.77 7.44
N THR A 52 -5.99 -8.59 7.40
CA THR A 52 -6.17 -9.72 8.30
C THR A 52 -5.12 -10.81 8.06
N ALA A 53 -4.92 -11.21 6.80
CA ALA A 53 -3.96 -12.26 6.45
C ALA A 53 -2.50 -11.88 6.75
N ALA A 54 -2.20 -10.58 6.81
CA ALA A 54 -0.88 -10.09 7.20
C ALA A 54 -0.66 -10.03 8.72
N ALA A 55 -1.72 -10.17 9.53
CA ALA A 55 -1.60 -10.15 10.99
C ALA A 55 -0.66 -11.25 11.46
N GLY A 56 0.28 -10.91 12.35
CA GLY A 56 1.31 -11.84 12.83
C GLY A 56 2.46 -12.12 11.84
N ARG A 57 2.30 -11.78 10.55
CA ARG A 57 3.32 -12.02 9.50
C ARG A 57 4.10 -10.78 9.12
N ALA A 58 3.53 -9.60 9.34
CA ALA A 58 4.12 -8.32 8.98
C ALA A 58 3.80 -7.26 10.03
N ASP A 59 4.56 -6.19 10.00
CA ASP A 59 4.35 -4.99 10.80
C ASP A 59 3.72 -3.86 9.94
N ALA A 60 3.77 -4.00 8.60
CA ALA A 60 3.14 -3.09 7.64
C ALA A 60 2.68 -3.84 6.38
N LEU A 61 1.56 -3.41 5.79
CA LEU A 61 1.31 -3.61 4.36
C LEU A 61 1.66 -2.33 3.61
N VAL A 62 2.43 -2.47 2.55
CA VAL A 62 2.90 -1.37 1.70
C VAL A 62 2.24 -1.50 0.32
N ALA A 63 1.87 -0.38 -0.28
CA ALA A 63 1.46 -0.29 -1.67
C ALA A 63 2.17 0.88 -2.35
N PHE A 64 2.14 0.91 -3.69
CA PHE A 64 2.58 2.05 -4.47
C PHE A 64 1.46 2.51 -5.42
N ILE A 65 1.31 3.82 -5.56
CA ILE A 65 0.25 4.45 -6.34
C ILE A 65 0.91 5.42 -7.30
N GLU A 66 0.71 5.24 -8.61
CA GLU A 66 1.19 6.21 -9.59
C GLU A 66 0.57 7.59 -9.32
N ALA A 67 1.38 8.65 -9.30
CA ALA A 67 0.96 9.99 -8.92
C ALA A 67 -0.18 10.54 -9.79
N ALA A 68 -0.22 10.14 -11.07
CA ALA A 68 -1.32 10.49 -11.98
C ALA A 68 -2.65 9.77 -11.65
N ASN A 69 -2.62 8.67 -10.89
CA ASN A 69 -3.79 7.85 -10.56
C ASN A 69 -4.52 8.36 -9.31
N ARG A 70 -5.13 9.55 -9.44
CA ARG A 70 -5.96 10.20 -8.40
C ARG A 70 -7.09 9.29 -7.85
N PRO A 71 -7.79 8.46 -8.64
CA PRO A 71 -8.78 7.54 -8.09
C PRO A 71 -8.18 6.51 -7.13
N SER A 72 -7.03 5.93 -7.46
CA SER A 72 -6.36 4.97 -6.58
C SER A 72 -5.90 5.62 -5.28
N TRP A 73 -5.38 6.86 -5.34
CA TRP A 73 -5.05 7.65 -4.15
C TRP A 73 -6.25 7.78 -3.22
N ARG A 74 -7.40 8.24 -3.74
CA ARG A 74 -8.63 8.40 -2.93
C ARG A 74 -9.08 7.11 -2.28
N VAL A 75 -8.94 5.98 -2.96
CA VAL A 75 -9.31 4.68 -2.39
C VAL A 75 -8.36 4.27 -1.26
N HIS A 76 -7.04 4.36 -1.46
CA HIS A 76 -6.06 3.81 -0.53
C HIS A 76 -5.71 4.75 0.62
N VAL A 77 -5.56 6.05 0.35
CA VAL A 77 -5.21 7.03 1.39
C VAL A 77 -6.48 7.49 2.09
N ASP A 78 -7.39 8.14 1.37
CA ASP A 78 -8.58 8.74 1.98
C ASP A 78 -9.59 7.67 2.43
N GLY A 79 -9.75 6.59 1.66
CA GLY A 79 -10.75 5.55 1.92
C GLY A 79 -10.28 4.43 2.85
N PHE A 80 -9.04 3.96 2.70
CA PHE A 80 -8.49 2.85 3.47
C PHE A 80 -7.61 3.30 4.65
N GLY A 81 -7.23 4.57 4.70
CA GLY A 81 -6.39 5.13 5.76
C GLY A 81 -4.92 4.70 5.67
N MET A 82 -4.41 4.41 4.46
CA MET A 82 -2.98 4.18 4.28
C MET A 82 -2.22 5.49 4.41
N THR A 83 -1.08 5.46 5.11
CA THR A 83 -0.21 6.60 5.37
C THR A 83 0.86 6.74 4.29
N PRO A 84 1.03 7.91 3.65
CA PRO A 84 2.14 8.17 2.74
C PRO A 84 3.50 8.08 3.44
N LEU A 85 4.46 7.42 2.81
CA LEU A 85 5.83 7.23 3.31
C LEU A 85 6.87 8.04 2.52
N GLY A 86 6.52 8.47 1.32
CA GLY A 86 7.40 9.16 0.38
C GLY A 86 7.16 8.70 -1.05
N ASP A 87 7.99 9.20 -1.96
CA ASP A 87 7.84 9.00 -3.40
C ASP A 87 9.03 8.24 -3.98
N VAL A 88 8.77 7.45 -5.01
CA VAL A 88 9.80 6.79 -5.83
C VAL A 88 9.58 7.09 -7.30
N ALA A 89 10.67 7.32 -8.04
CA ALA A 89 10.62 7.59 -9.48
C ALA A 89 11.00 6.33 -10.28
N VAL A 90 10.31 6.12 -11.41
CA VAL A 90 10.59 5.08 -12.39
C VAL A 90 10.51 5.71 -13.79
N GLY A 91 11.66 6.08 -14.35
CA GLY A 91 11.70 6.93 -15.53
C GLY A 91 11.02 8.27 -15.22
N GLU A 92 10.08 8.68 -16.07
CA GLU A 92 9.30 9.92 -15.88
C GLU A 92 8.10 9.77 -14.93
N ARG A 93 7.82 8.56 -14.44
CA ARG A 93 6.67 8.29 -13.59
C ARG A 93 7.05 8.37 -12.11
N VAL A 94 6.23 9.05 -11.34
CA VAL A 94 6.34 9.12 -9.87
C VAL A 94 5.29 8.21 -9.24
N TYR A 95 5.67 7.50 -8.19
CA TYR A 95 4.81 6.64 -7.40
C TYR A 95 4.87 7.03 -5.93
N HIS A 96 3.71 7.28 -5.33
CA HIS A 96 3.58 7.43 -3.89
C HIS A 96 3.62 6.06 -3.22
N VAL A 97 4.53 5.88 -2.27
CA VAL A 97 4.57 4.71 -1.41
C VAL A 97 3.69 4.98 -0.19
N VAL A 98 2.77 4.08 0.10
CA VAL A 98 1.84 4.20 1.23
C VAL A 98 1.85 2.92 2.06
N ALA A 99 1.58 3.01 3.35
CA ALA A 99 1.53 1.84 4.23
C ALA A 99 0.41 1.89 5.26
N VAL A 100 0.05 0.74 5.79
CA VAL A 100 -0.90 0.60 6.90
C VAL A 100 -0.46 -0.54 7.81
N ALA A 101 -0.76 -0.43 9.11
CA ALA A 101 -0.62 -1.57 10.01
C ALA A 101 -1.58 -2.70 9.59
N PRO A 102 -1.17 -3.98 9.70
CA PRO A 102 -2.11 -5.10 9.65
C PRO A 102 -3.21 -4.95 10.70
N ARG A 103 -4.32 -5.68 10.52
CA ARG A 103 -5.41 -5.69 11.49
C ARG A 103 -5.52 -7.09 12.07
N ALA A 104 -5.33 -7.23 13.38
CA ALA A 104 -5.68 -8.46 14.07
C ALA A 104 -7.20 -8.70 13.93
N GLU A 105 -7.60 -9.96 13.76
CA GLU A 105 -9.02 -10.32 13.88
C GLU A 105 -9.50 -9.86 15.26
N SER A 106 -10.55 -9.05 15.27
CA SER A 106 -11.30 -8.84 16.51
C SER A 106 -12.10 -10.12 16.68
N GLY A 107 -11.70 -10.95 17.65
CA GLY A 107 -12.44 -12.15 18.04
C GLY A 107 -13.86 -11.84 18.49
#